data_AF-A0A380MVC2-F1
#
_entry.id   AF-A0A380MVC2-F1
#
_cell.length_a   1.000
_cell.length_b   1.000
_cell.length_c   1.000
_cell.angle_alpha   90.00
_cell.angle_beta   90.00
_cell.angle_gamma   90.00
#
_symmetry.space_group_name_H-M   'P 1'
#
loop_
_entity.id
_entity.type
_entity.pdbx_description
1 polymer ?
#
loop_
_entity_poly.entity_id
_entity_poly.type
_entity_poly.pdbx_seq_one_letter_code
_entity_poly.pdbx_strand_id
1 'polypeptide(L)'
;MSNEIANQLLARVRSEMVRNITMVKKQLTEWLERPESGGINSFCELLAEVSGGLALLEKNNATELSNVIQKSVKVLNDKFHQKKITGAQFSEIGAEIASGLLLLNSYIEKLGNEQPSDERNISEAVVAIDSIISGNGLVHIQAQPNIDRETYQALAAKVTEVIETSRNQIEQYRLNPDKQFNLETLIGHNKNLISLFEVLNLKAPQLLLNQINQMLKEQLSESQWIDIAEAMILVEDALQYTDGLSQERVENYQEAIDAQIHHSRAIEVQIY
;
A
#
# COMPACT_ATOMS: atom_id res chain seq x y z
N MET A 1 -32.70 0.34 -29.03
CA MET A 1 -31.56 1.00 -29.72
C MET A 1 -30.87 2.06 -28.86
N SER A 2 -31.52 3.15 -28.43
CA SER A 2 -30.86 4.21 -27.64
C SER A 2 -30.24 3.74 -26.30
N ASN A 3 -30.95 2.93 -25.51
CA ASN A 3 -30.41 2.40 -24.24
C ASN A 3 -29.28 1.38 -24.41
N GLU A 4 -29.23 0.69 -25.55
CA GLU A 4 -28.22 -0.36 -25.80
C GLU A 4 -26.87 0.26 -26.17
N ILE A 5 -26.89 1.31 -26.99
CA ILE A 5 -25.71 2.10 -27.34
C ILE A 5 -25.16 2.85 -26.11
N ALA A 6 -26.06 3.41 -25.28
CA ALA A 6 -25.66 4.06 -24.03
C ALA A 6 -24.98 3.06 -23.07
N ASN A 7 -25.55 1.87 -22.88
CA ASN A 7 -24.96 0.83 -22.03
C ASN A 7 -23.62 0.30 -22.57
N GLN A 8 -23.48 0.17 -23.89
CA GLN A 8 -22.22 -0.22 -24.52
C GLN A 8 -21.13 0.84 -24.34
N LEU A 9 -21.49 2.12 -24.45
CA LEU A 9 -20.57 3.23 -24.21
C LEU A 9 -20.10 3.25 -22.74
N LEU A 10 -21.02 3.07 -21.78
CA LEU A 10 -20.68 2.98 -20.36
C LEU A 10 -19.73 1.83 -20.07
N ALA A 11 -20.01 0.64 -20.63
CA ALA A 11 -19.14 -0.53 -20.47
C ALA A 11 -17.74 -0.28 -21.05
N ARG A 12 -17.65 0.40 -22.20
CA ARG A 12 -16.39 0.74 -22.83
C ARG A 12 -15.59 1.76 -22.01
N VAL A 13 -16.22 2.85 -21.58
CA VAL A 13 -15.58 3.88 -20.74
C VAL A 13 -15.04 3.26 -19.45
N ARG A 14 -15.82 2.36 -18.81
CA ARG A 14 -15.36 1.61 -17.64
C ARG A 14 -14.16 0.71 -17.95
N SER A 15 -14.21 -0.04 -19.05
CA SER A 15 -13.10 -0.91 -19.44
C SER A 15 -11.81 -0.12 -19.73
N GLU A 16 -11.93 1.03 -20.37
CA GLU A 16 -10.79 1.92 -20.64
C GLU A 16 -10.23 2.48 -19.32
N MET A 17 -11.09 2.91 -18.39
CA MET A 17 -10.66 3.36 -17.05
C MET A 17 -9.94 2.26 -16.26
N VAL A 18 -10.45 1.03 -16.24
CA VAL A 18 -9.81 -0.11 -15.55
C VAL A 18 -8.43 -0.43 -16.15
N ARG A 19 -8.30 -0.34 -17.48
CA ARG A 19 -6.99 -0.52 -18.13
C ARG A 19 -6.03 0.61 -17.74
N ASN A 20 -6.49 1.85 -17.81
CA ASN A 20 -5.66 3.01 -17.55
C ASN A 20 -5.24 3.08 -16.07
N ILE A 21 -6.14 2.80 -15.12
CA ILE A 21 -5.81 2.79 -13.68
C ILE A 21 -4.77 1.71 -13.34
N THR A 22 -4.79 0.57 -14.04
CA THR A 22 -3.76 -0.47 -13.89
C THR A 22 -2.37 0.05 -14.31
N MET A 23 -2.29 0.76 -15.43
CA MET A 23 -1.05 1.38 -15.87
C MET A 23 -0.60 2.52 -14.93
N VAL A 24 -1.55 3.31 -14.41
CA VAL A 24 -1.29 4.37 -13.42
C VAL A 24 -0.68 3.79 -12.15
N LYS A 25 -1.22 2.67 -11.62
CA LYS A 25 -0.65 1.97 -10.45
C LYS A 25 0.82 1.60 -10.69
N LYS A 26 1.11 0.99 -11.85
CA LYS A 26 2.48 0.62 -12.23
C LYS A 26 3.41 1.84 -12.28
N GLN A 27 2.99 2.92 -12.93
CA GLN A 27 3.79 4.15 -13.02
C GLN A 27 4.02 4.79 -11.65
N LEU A 28 3.02 4.75 -10.76
CA LEU A 28 3.17 5.24 -9.39
C LEU A 28 4.20 4.42 -8.61
N THR A 29 4.14 3.08 -8.69
CA THR A 29 5.10 2.19 -8.04
C THR A 29 6.52 2.46 -8.53
N GLU A 30 6.72 2.51 -9.85
CA GLU A 30 8.04 2.79 -10.45
C GLU A 30 8.59 4.14 -9.96
N TRP A 31 7.75 5.17 -9.91
CA TRP A 31 8.15 6.50 -9.42
C TRP A 31 8.44 6.52 -7.91
N LEU A 32 7.67 5.81 -7.09
CA LEU A 32 7.94 5.73 -5.65
C LEU A 32 9.25 4.99 -5.34
N GLU A 33 9.60 3.99 -6.14
CA GLU A 33 10.88 3.28 -6.01
C GLU A 33 12.07 4.07 -6.57
N ARG A 34 11.86 4.81 -7.67
CA ARG A 34 12.89 5.57 -8.38
C ARG A 34 12.34 6.94 -8.75
N PRO A 35 12.28 7.90 -7.81
CA PRO A 35 11.72 9.22 -8.07
C PRO A 35 12.43 9.98 -9.22
N GLU A 36 13.69 9.64 -9.49
CA GLU A 36 14.49 10.17 -10.59
C GLU A 36 14.22 9.53 -11.97
N SER A 37 13.52 8.38 -12.06
CA SER A 37 13.40 7.62 -13.31
C SER A 37 12.51 8.27 -14.37
N GLY A 38 11.83 9.37 -14.04
CA GLY A 38 10.73 9.89 -14.84
C GLY A 38 9.50 8.97 -14.77
N GLY A 39 8.44 9.32 -15.51
CA GLY A 39 7.16 8.57 -15.53
C GLY A 39 5.94 9.39 -15.10
N ILE A 40 6.14 10.51 -14.42
CA ILE A 40 5.05 11.37 -13.92
C ILE A 40 4.16 11.90 -15.05
N ASN A 41 4.75 12.25 -16.21
CA ASN A 41 3.95 12.74 -17.34
C ASN A 41 2.98 11.66 -17.83
N SER A 42 3.47 10.43 -18.04
CA SER A 42 2.63 9.30 -18.44
C SER A 42 1.60 8.95 -17.37
N PHE A 43 2.00 8.95 -16.10
CA PHE A 43 1.08 8.82 -14.96
C PHE A 43 -0.05 9.85 -15.02
N CYS A 44 0.27 11.13 -15.20
CA CYS A 44 -0.72 12.20 -15.24
C CYS A 44 -1.63 12.13 -16.47
N GLU A 45 -1.09 11.78 -17.64
CA GLU A 45 -1.89 11.62 -18.87
C GLU A 45 -2.93 10.51 -18.70
N LEU A 46 -2.51 9.32 -18.25
CA LEU A 46 -3.40 8.19 -18.03
C LEU A 46 -4.44 8.48 -16.94
N LEU A 47 -4.03 9.14 -15.86
CA LEU A 47 -4.94 9.49 -14.78
C LEU A 47 -5.91 10.61 -15.17
N ALA A 48 -5.52 11.51 -16.08
CA ALA A 48 -6.42 12.48 -16.69
C ALA A 48 -7.48 11.82 -17.59
N GLU A 49 -7.12 10.77 -18.33
CA GLU A 49 -8.09 9.96 -19.08
C GLU A 49 -9.11 9.28 -18.14
N VAL A 50 -8.64 8.73 -17.01
CA VAL A 50 -9.53 8.20 -15.96
C VAL A 50 -10.43 9.28 -15.39
N SER A 51 -9.89 10.47 -15.09
CA SER A 51 -10.64 11.63 -14.61
C SER A 51 -11.75 12.04 -15.61
N GLY A 52 -11.42 12.08 -16.90
CA GLY A 52 -12.40 12.38 -17.96
C GLY A 52 -13.52 11.34 -18.03
N GLY A 53 -13.20 10.05 -17.90
CA GLY A 53 -14.20 8.98 -17.82
C GLY A 53 -15.13 9.14 -16.62
N LEU A 54 -14.60 9.45 -15.44
CA LEU A 54 -15.39 9.71 -14.23
C LEU A 54 -16.29 10.94 -14.38
N ALA A 55 -15.78 12.01 -14.98
CA ALA A 55 -16.54 13.23 -15.24
C ALA A 55 -17.71 12.99 -16.21
N LEU A 56 -17.49 12.19 -17.27
CA LEU A 56 -18.55 11.79 -18.19
C LEU A 56 -19.67 10.98 -17.51
N LEU A 57 -19.35 10.29 -16.42
CA LEU A 57 -20.28 9.53 -15.59
C LEU A 57 -20.83 10.35 -14.41
N GLU A 58 -20.57 11.67 -14.38
CA GLU A 58 -20.97 12.60 -13.32
C GLU A 58 -20.46 12.21 -11.92
N LYS A 59 -19.35 11.45 -11.85
CA LYS A 59 -18.70 11.04 -10.60
C LYS A 59 -17.77 12.12 -10.09
N ASN A 60 -18.35 13.23 -9.61
CA ASN A 60 -17.62 14.45 -9.29
C ASN A 60 -16.54 14.25 -8.21
N ASN A 61 -16.86 13.56 -7.10
CA ASN A 61 -15.89 13.32 -6.03
C ASN A 61 -14.71 12.45 -6.51
N ALA A 62 -14.98 11.40 -7.30
CA ALA A 62 -13.93 10.54 -7.84
C ALA A 62 -13.05 11.27 -8.88
N THR A 63 -13.68 12.15 -9.68
CA THR A 63 -12.97 13.07 -10.58
C THR A 63 -12.04 14.00 -9.79
N GLU A 64 -12.53 14.56 -8.68
CA GLU A 64 -11.74 15.42 -7.81
C GLU A 64 -10.57 14.67 -7.17
N LEU A 65 -10.78 13.44 -6.67
CA LEU A 65 -9.72 12.60 -6.13
C LEU A 65 -8.62 12.33 -7.18
N SER A 66 -9.01 11.98 -8.41
CA SER A 66 -8.07 11.82 -9.51
C SER A 66 -7.23 13.08 -9.75
N ASN A 67 -7.88 14.25 -9.78
CA ASN A 67 -7.20 15.53 -10.01
C ASN A 67 -6.25 15.90 -8.85
N VAL A 68 -6.67 15.69 -7.60
CA VAL A 68 -5.85 15.93 -6.41
C VAL A 68 -4.65 15.00 -6.40
N ILE A 69 -4.81 13.70 -6.72
CA ILE A 69 -3.68 12.77 -6.85
C ILE A 69 -2.67 13.26 -7.90
N GLN A 70 -3.13 13.67 -9.09
CA GLN A 70 -2.24 14.20 -10.14
C GLN A 70 -1.47 15.44 -9.67
N LYS A 71 -2.15 16.40 -9.05
CA LYS A 71 -1.54 17.60 -8.48
C LYS A 71 -0.50 17.22 -7.41
N SER A 72 -0.85 16.28 -6.54
CA SER A 72 -0.02 15.85 -5.43
C SER A 72 1.26 15.18 -5.88
N VAL A 73 1.20 14.30 -6.88
CA VAL A 73 2.40 13.66 -7.45
C VAL A 73 3.34 14.72 -8.03
N LYS A 74 2.83 15.70 -8.79
CA LYS A 74 3.65 16.80 -9.33
C LYS A 74 4.30 17.62 -8.22
N VAL A 75 3.51 18.05 -7.23
CA VAL A 75 4.01 18.84 -6.09
C VAL A 75 5.05 18.06 -5.28
N LEU A 76 4.79 16.78 -5.01
CA LEU A 76 5.70 15.93 -4.24
C LEU A 76 7.01 15.74 -4.99
N ASN A 77 6.93 15.46 -6.29
CA ASN A 77 8.09 15.32 -7.15
C ASN A 77 8.95 16.58 -7.18
N ASP A 78 8.34 17.75 -7.34
CA ASP A 78 9.04 19.02 -7.35
C ASP A 78 9.72 19.29 -6.01
N LYS A 79 9.02 19.05 -4.89
CA LYS A 79 9.58 19.18 -3.54
C LYS A 79 10.78 18.24 -3.35
N PHE A 80 10.69 17.00 -3.82
CA PHE A 80 11.77 16.01 -3.73
C PHE A 80 13.01 16.43 -4.53
N HIS A 81 12.84 16.79 -5.80
CA HIS A 81 13.94 17.23 -6.67
C HIS A 81 14.59 18.53 -6.21
N GLN A 82 13.80 19.43 -5.60
CA GLN A 82 14.30 20.66 -4.98
C GLN A 82 14.92 20.43 -3.60
N LYS A 83 14.99 19.18 -3.12
CA LYS A 83 15.51 18.80 -1.79
C LYS A 83 14.82 19.54 -0.63
N LYS A 84 13.53 19.87 -0.80
CA LYS A 84 12.69 20.53 0.22
C LYS A 84 12.08 19.54 1.21
N ILE A 85 12.14 18.24 0.90
CA ILE A 85 11.67 17.15 1.73
C ILE A 85 12.73 16.06 1.79
N THR A 86 12.73 15.27 2.87
CA THR A 86 13.59 14.11 3.00
C THR A 86 13.04 12.91 2.24
N GLY A 87 13.87 11.88 2.03
CA GLY A 87 13.41 10.60 1.48
C GLY A 87 12.30 9.95 2.32
N ALA A 88 12.40 10.05 3.65
CA ALA A 88 11.36 9.54 4.56
C ALA A 88 10.02 10.28 4.37
N GLN A 89 10.04 11.61 4.28
CA GLN A 89 8.83 12.41 4.01
C GLN A 89 8.27 12.12 2.61
N PHE A 90 9.13 11.87 1.62
CA PHE A 90 8.70 11.45 0.29
C PHE A 90 7.96 10.12 0.32
N SER A 91 8.53 9.10 0.99
CA SER A 91 7.89 7.79 1.13
C SER A 91 6.56 7.89 1.89
N GLU A 92 6.51 8.65 2.97
CA GLU A 92 5.31 8.81 3.80
C GLU A 92 4.16 9.48 3.02
N ILE A 93 4.42 10.60 2.35
CA ILE A 93 3.41 11.27 1.51
C ILE A 93 3.05 10.40 0.30
N GLY A 94 4.04 9.72 -0.29
CA GLY A 94 3.84 8.80 -1.40
C GLY A 94 2.90 7.64 -1.06
N ALA A 95 2.99 7.11 0.15
CA ALA A 95 2.09 6.07 0.66
C ALA A 95 0.64 6.55 0.73
N GLU A 96 0.39 7.77 1.22
CA GLU A 96 -0.97 8.34 1.26
C GLU A 96 -1.54 8.57 -0.14
N ILE A 97 -0.71 9.02 -1.09
CA ILE A 97 -1.11 9.13 -2.49
C ILE A 97 -1.47 7.75 -3.07
N ALA A 98 -0.68 6.72 -2.77
CA ALA A 98 -0.96 5.35 -3.20
C ALA A 98 -2.26 4.81 -2.61
N SER A 99 -2.52 5.04 -1.31
CA SER A 99 -3.79 4.68 -0.66
C SER A 99 -4.99 5.36 -1.32
N GLY A 100 -4.87 6.64 -1.67
CA GLY A 100 -5.89 7.36 -2.44
C GLY A 100 -6.13 6.74 -3.82
N LEU A 101 -5.06 6.34 -4.51
CA LEU A 101 -5.16 5.67 -5.81
C LEU A 101 -5.85 4.31 -5.71
N LEU A 102 -5.58 3.53 -4.66
CA LEU A 102 -6.24 2.25 -4.40
C LEU A 102 -7.73 2.42 -4.12
N LEU A 103 -8.12 3.48 -3.38
CA LEU A 103 -9.53 3.82 -3.19
C LEU A 103 -10.21 4.22 -4.48
N LEU A 104 -9.54 5.00 -5.32
CA LEU A 104 -10.05 5.36 -6.64
C LEU A 104 -10.24 4.12 -7.51
N ASN A 105 -9.29 3.19 -7.51
CA ASN A 105 -9.42 1.91 -8.21
C ASN A 105 -10.62 1.10 -7.70
N SER A 106 -10.74 0.95 -6.37
CA SER A 106 -11.85 0.25 -5.73
C SER A 106 -13.21 0.87 -6.08
N TYR A 107 -13.27 2.20 -6.18
CA TYR A 107 -14.48 2.91 -6.60
C TYR A 107 -14.81 2.63 -8.08
N ILE A 108 -13.80 2.68 -8.98
CA ILE A 108 -13.96 2.36 -10.41
C ILE A 108 -14.49 0.93 -10.61
N GLU A 109 -14.00 -0.02 -9.82
CA GLU A 109 -14.48 -1.41 -9.82
C GLU A 109 -15.93 -1.55 -9.39
N LYS A 110 -16.45 -0.63 -8.57
CA LYS A 110 -17.85 -0.64 -8.10
C LYS A 110 -18.78 0.21 -8.95
N LEU A 111 -18.30 0.86 -10.02
CA LEU A 111 -19.13 1.75 -10.84
C LEU A 111 -20.46 1.09 -11.26
N GLY A 112 -21.56 1.79 -10.96
CA GLY A 112 -22.93 1.33 -11.15
C GLY A 112 -23.53 0.53 -9.99
N ASN A 113 -22.75 0.19 -8.96
CA ASN A 113 -23.15 -0.52 -7.74
C ASN A 113 -22.55 0.13 -6.47
N GLU A 114 -22.21 1.42 -6.53
CA GLU A 114 -21.57 2.15 -5.44
C GLU A 114 -22.52 2.33 -4.25
N GLN A 115 -21.97 2.29 -3.04
CA GLN A 115 -22.69 2.59 -1.82
C GLN A 115 -22.45 4.05 -1.41
N PRO A 116 -23.36 4.68 -0.63
CA PRO A 116 -23.13 6.02 -0.08
C PRO A 116 -21.82 6.15 0.71
N SER A 117 -21.36 5.06 1.33
CA SER A 117 -20.06 5.01 2.00
C SER A 117 -18.89 5.15 1.04
N ASP A 118 -18.98 4.64 -0.20
CA ASP A 118 -17.91 4.76 -1.19
C ASP A 118 -17.68 6.23 -1.58
N GLU A 119 -18.75 7.00 -1.80
CA GLU A 119 -18.69 8.44 -2.08
C GLU A 119 -18.05 9.23 -0.92
N ARG A 120 -18.46 8.93 0.31
CA ARG A 120 -17.89 9.57 1.50
C ARG A 120 -16.40 9.27 1.62
N ASN A 121 -16.01 8.01 1.45
CA ASN A 121 -14.61 7.58 1.51
C ASN A 121 -13.74 8.31 0.47
N ILE A 122 -14.26 8.50 -0.75
CA ILE A 122 -13.57 9.26 -1.80
C ILE A 122 -13.43 10.73 -1.40
N SER A 123 -14.49 11.35 -0.89
CA SER A 123 -14.45 12.75 -0.44
C SER A 123 -13.48 12.97 0.73
N GLU A 124 -13.43 12.05 1.69
CA GLU A 124 -12.47 12.09 2.79
C GLU A 124 -11.02 11.94 2.28
N ALA A 125 -10.78 11.07 1.29
CA ALA A 125 -9.47 10.91 0.66
C ALA A 125 -9.01 12.19 -0.06
N VAL A 126 -9.92 12.89 -0.75
CA VAL A 126 -9.63 14.21 -1.36
C VAL A 126 -9.09 15.18 -0.31
N VAL A 127 -9.82 15.31 0.81
CA VAL A 127 -9.45 16.24 1.88
C VAL A 127 -8.11 15.86 2.51
N ALA A 128 -7.90 14.56 2.78
CA ALA A 128 -6.66 14.07 3.37
C ALA A 128 -5.44 14.40 2.49
N ILE A 129 -5.51 14.06 1.20
CA ILE A 129 -4.39 14.29 0.27
C ILE A 129 -4.13 15.78 0.07
N ASP A 130 -5.17 16.60 -0.15
CA ASP A 130 -4.98 18.04 -0.35
C ASP A 130 -4.43 18.73 0.92
N SER A 131 -4.82 18.27 2.11
CA SER A 131 -4.27 18.71 3.39
C SER A 131 -2.77 18.43 3.50
N ILE A 132 -2.34 17.21 3.16
CA ILE A 132 -0.93 16.80 3.20
C ILE A 132 -0.08 17.67 2.28
N ILE A 133 -0.50 17.86 1.02
CA ILE A 133 0.32 18.61 0.06
C ILE A 133 0.36 20.12 0.34
N SER A 134 -0.70 20.65 0.97
CA SER A 134 -0.79 22.03 1.44
C SER A 134 0.04 22.29 2.68
N GLY A 135 0.58 21.24 3.33
CA GLY A 135 1.43 21.36 4.50
C GLY A 135 0.67 21.54 5.81
N ASN A 136 -0.61 21.17 5.86
CA ASN A 136 -1.47 21.26 7.05
C ASN A 136 -1.25 20.10 8.04
N GLY A 137 -0.25 19.26 7.79
CA GLY A 137 0.05 18.05 8.57
C GLY A 137 -0.33 16.78 7.83
N LEU A 138 0.21 15.66 8.31
CA LEU A 138 -0.10 14.34 7.78
C LEU A 138 -1.53 13.95 8.21
N VAL A 139 -2.36 13.57 7.24
CA VAL A 139 -3.73 13.10 7.48
C VAL A 139 -3.86 11.73 6.82
N HIS A 140 -4.00 10.68 7.62
CA HIS A 140 -4.11 9.32 7.11
C HIS A 140 -5.51 9.05 6.56
N ILE A 141 -5.57 8.51 5.35
CA ILE A 141 -6.82 8.04 4.78
C ILE A 141 -7.32 6.81 5.56
N GLN A 142 -8.48 6.94 6.19
CA GLN A 142 -9.05 5.87 7.05
C GLN A 142 -9.82 4.81 6.26
N ALA A 143 -10.24 5.14 5.03
CA ALA A 143 -11.04 4.23 4.21
C ALA A 143 -10.18 3.09 3.66
N GLN A 144 -10.70 1.86 3.77
CA GLN A 144 -10.03 0.66 3.26
C GLN A 144 -10.47 0.37 1.83
N PRO A 145 -9.53 0.34 0.86
CA PRO A 145 -9.84 -0.02 -0.51
C PRO A 145 -10.11 -1.53 -0.66
N ASN A 146 -10.97 -1.90 -1.59
CA ASN A 146 -10.97 -3.27 -2.10
C ASN A 146 -9.75 -3.45 -3.00
N ILE A 147 -8.96 -4.50 -2.74
CA ILE A 147 -7.72 -4.77 -3.48
C ILE A 147 -7.96 -5.95 -4.42
N ASP A 148 -7.72 -5.73 -5.71
CA ASP A 148 -7.78 -6.80 -6.70
C ASP A 148 -6.63 -7.82 -6.51
N ARG A 149 -6.84 -9.03 -7.04
CA ARG A 149 -5.88 -10.14 -6.88
C ARG A 149 -4.48 -9.81 -7.42
N GLU A 150 -4.40 -9.10 -8.55
CA GLU A 150 -3.11 -8.76 -9.17
C GLU A 150 -2.30 -7.81 -8.28
N THR A 151 -2.96 -6.78 -7.76
CA THR A 151 -2.38 -5.81 -6.82
C THR A 151 -1.96 -6.52 -5.54
N TYR A 152 -2.80 -7.42 -5.04
CA TYR A 152 -2.49 -8.20 -3.86
C TYR A 152 -1.23 -9.07 -4.05
N GLN A 153 -1.12 -9.77 -5.18
CA GLN A 153 0.07 -10.58 -5.51
C GLN A 153 1.34 -9.75 -5.66
N ALA A 154 1.24 -8.57 -6.28
CA ALA A 154 2.36 -7.64 -6.40
C ALA A 154 2.83 -7.14 -5.02
N LEU A 155 1.89 -6.83 -4.13
CA LEU A 155 2.19 -6.45 -2.75
C LEU A 155 2.85 -7.60 -1.98
N ALA A 156 2.32 -8.81 -2.09
CA ALA A 156 2.90 -10.00 -1.45
C ALA A 156 4.36 -10.22 -1.87
N ALA A 157 4.63 -10.17 -3.18
CA ALA A 157 5.99 -10.30 -3.71
C ALA A 157 6.94 -9.22 -3.15
N LYS A 158 6.44 -7.98 -3.02
CA LYS A 158 7.24 -6.89 -2.46
C LYS A 158 7.51 -7.04 -0.97
N VAL A 159 6.52 -7.51 -0.20
CA VAL A 159 6.69 -7.81 1.22
C VAL A 159 7.75 -8.90 1.41
N THR A 160 7.69 -9.98 0.63
CA THR A 160 8.73 -11.02 0.62
C THR A 160 10.11 -10.44 0.37
N GLU A 161 10.28 -9.62 -0.68
CA GLU A 161 11.58 -9.00 -0.99
C GLU A 161 12.15 -8.17 0.19
N VAL A 162 11.29 -7.36 0.84
CA VAL A 162 11.68 -6.52 1.98
C VAL A 162 12.02 -7.34 3.22
N ILE A 163 11.23 -8.39 3.50
CA ILE A 163 11.45 -9.28 4.64
C ILE A 163 12.73 -10.11 4.44
N GLU A 164 12.94 -10.70 3.27
CA GLU A 164 14.16 -11.46 2.95
C GLU A 164 15.40 -10.58 3.08
N THR A 165 15.35 -9.35 2.55
CA THR A 165 16.45 -8.38 2.68
C THR A 165 16.75 -8.08 4.16
N SER A 166 15.71 -7.84 4.96
CA SER A 166 15.83 -7.58 6.40
C SER A 166 16.42 -8.77 7.15
N ARG A 167 15.93 -9.99 6.88
CA ARG A 167 16.41 -11.23 7.50
C ARG A 167 17.87 -11.50 7.14
N ASN A 168 18.26 -11.32 5.88
CA ASN A 168 19.65 -11.47 5.44
C ASN A 168 20.59 -10.48 6.14
N GLN A 169 20.16 -9.24 6.38
CA GLN A 169 20.95 -8.27 7.14
C GLN A 169 21.13 -8.70 8.60
N ILE A 170 20.06 -9.18 9.25
CA ILE A 170 20.10 -9.71 10.62
C ILE A 170 21.05 -10.90 10.72
N GLU A 171 20.94 -11.86 9.81
CA GLU A 171 21.78 -13.05 9.80
C GLU A 171 23.26 -12.70 9.61
N GLN A 172 23.56 -11.79 8.66
CA GLN A 172 24.93 -11.33 8.45
C GLN A 172 25.51 -10.62 9.67
N TYR A 173 24.70 -9.83 10.38
CA TYR A 173 25.13 -9.19 11.63
C TYR A 173 25.37 -10.21 12.74
N ARG A 174 24.48 -11.22 12.88
CA ARG A 174 24.66 -12.31 13.85
C ARG A 174 25.94 -13.10 13.61
N LEU A 175 26.27 -13.39 12.34
CA LEU A 175 27.47 -14.14 11.97
C LEU A 175 28.76 -13.32 12.05
N ASN A 176 28.67 -12.00 11.86
CA ASN A 176 29.80 -11.08 11.93
C ASN A 176 29.38 -9.77 12.62
N PRO A 177 29.46 -9.69 13.97
CA PRO A 177 29.04 -8.51 14.72
C PRO A 177 29.79 -7.22 14.38
N ASP A 178 30.97 -7.34 13.74
CA ASP A 178 31.78 -6.21 13.28
C ASP A 178 31.26 -5.57 11.98
N LYS A 179 30.30 -6.19 11.28
CA LYS A 179 29.64 -5.57 10.13
C LYS A 179 28.68 -4.47 10.59
N GLN A 180 28.67 -3.37 9.83
CA GLN A 180 27.71 -2.30 10.04
C GLN A 180 26.27 -2.82 9.84
N PHE A 181 25.48 -2.83 10.92
CA PHE A 181 24.07 -3.14 10.88
C PHE A 181 23.26 -1.86 10.86
N ASN A 182 22.52 -1.64 9.77
CA ASN A 182 21.73 -0.42 9.60
C ASN A 182 20.35 -0.58 10.26
N LEU A 183 20.34 -0.44 11.59
CA LEU A 183 19.13 -0.55 12.41
C LEU A 183 18.05 0.46 11.99
N GLU A 184 18.45 1.68 11.60
CA GLU A 184 17.53 2.72 11.16
C GLU A 184 16.76 2.30 9.90
N THR A 185 17.45 1.68 8.95
CA THR A 185 16.83 1.19 7.71
C THR A 185 15.85 0.06 8.00
N LEU A 186 16.22 -0.89 8.87
CA LEU A 186 15.34 -2.00 9.25
C LEU A 186 14.05 -1.51 9.92
N ILE A 187 14.17 -0.60 10.90
CA ILE A 187 13.01 -0.02 11.57
C ILE A 187 12.15 0.78 10.57
N GLY A 188 12.79 1.48 9.62
CA GLY A 188 12.11 2.17 8.52
C GLY A 188 11.29 1.22 7.65
N HIS A 189 11.87 0.10 7.22
CA HIS A 189 11.17 -0.93 6.46
C HIS A 189 9.97 -1.48 7.23
N ASN A 190 10.15 -1.82 8.52
CA ASN A 190 9.07 -2.33 9.35
C ASN A 190 7.92 -1.33 9.49
N LYS A 191 8.21 -0.03 9.63
CA LYS A 191 7.18 1.01 9.65
C LYS A 191 6.39 1.09 8.35
N ASN A 192 7.07 1.03 7.21
CA ASN A 192 6.41 1.04 5.91
C ASN A 192 5.50 -0.19 5.74
N LEU A 193 5.96 -1.37 6.18
CA LEU A 193 5.14 -2.59 6.17
C LEU A 193 3.94 -2.49 7.12
N ILE A 194 4.09 -1.89 8.31
CA ILE A 194 2.97 -1.64 9.22
C ILE A 194 1.90 -0.79 8.55
N SER A 195 2.28 0.33 7.92
CA SER A 195 1.34 1.20 7.20
C SER A 195 0.66 0.48 6.03
N LEU A 196 1.38 -0.36 5.28
CA LEU A 196 0.79 -1.22 4.25
C LEU A 196 -0.26 -2.15 4.86
N PHE A 197 0.07 -2.84 5.96
CA PHE A 197 -0.86 -3.76 6.61
C PHE A 197 -2.05 -3.06 7.25
N GLU A 198 -1.93 -1.78 7.62
CA GLU A 198 -3.06 -0.96 8.07
C GLU A 198 -4.05 -0.73 6.92
N VAL A 199 -3.56 -0.38 5.73
CA VAL A 199 -4.39 -0.25 4.51
C VAL A 199 -5.12 -1.55 4.17
N LEU A 200 -4.45 -2.70 4.36
CA LEU A 200 -5.00 -4.04 4.11
C LEU A 200 -5.82 -4.61 5.28
N ASN A 201 -5.96 -3.87 6.38
CA ASN A 201 -6.61 -4.32 7.62
C ASN A 201 -6.00 -5.59 8.26
N LEU A 202 -4.73 -5.86 8.03
CA LEU A 202 -4.04 -7.05 8.53
C LEU A 202 -3.38 -6.77 9.87
N LYS A 203 -4.12 -6.99 10.97
CA LYS A 203 -3.67 -6.61 12.31
C LYS A 203 -2.54 -7.48 12.89
N ALA A 204 -2.54 -8.78 12.60
CA ALA A 204 -1.51 -9.70 13.10
C ALA A 204 -0.09 -9.31 12.65
N PRO A 205 0.21 -9.11 11.34
CA PRO A 205 1.56 -8.72 10.93
C PRO A 205 1.94 -7.32 11.43
N GLN A 206 0.99 -6.39 11.63
CA GLN A 206 1.27 -5.10 12.27
C GLN A 206 1.77 -5.28 13.71
N LEU A 207 1.14 -6.15 14.50
CA LEU A 207 1.54 -6.41 15.89
C LEU A 207 2.92 -7.05 15.96
N LEU A 208 3.22 -8.01 15.07
CA LEU A 208 4.54 -8.64 14.98
C LEU A 208 5.63 -7.61 14.68
N LEU A 209 5.45 -6.78 13.64
CA LEU A 209 6.43 -5.75 13.27
C LEU A 209 6.61 -4.66 14.34
N ASN A 210 5.53 -4.30 15.04
CA ASN A 210 5.62 -3.38 16.17
C ASN A 210 6.47 -3.96 17.30
N GLN A 211 6.28 -5.25 17.63
CA GLN A 211 7.09 -5.92 18.65
C GLN A 211 8.56 -6.03 18.23
N ILE A 212 8.83 -6.41 16.98
CA ILE A 212 10.19 -6.43 16.42
C ILE A 212 10.86 -5.06 16.60
N ASN A 213 10.18 -3.98 16.22
CA ASN A 213 10.69 -2.61 16.38
C ASN A 213 10.93 -2.20 17.84
N GLN A 214 10.21 -2.78 18.80
CA GLN A 214 10.46 -2.56 20.22
C GLN A 214 11.72 -3.31 20.67
N MET A 215 11.83 -4.58 20.32
CA MET A 215 13.00 -5.42 20.65
C MET A 215 14.29 -4.83 20.09
N LEU A 216 14.27 -4.36 18.84
CA LEU A 216 15.42 -3.74 18.17
C LEU A 216 15.99 -2.47 18.85
N LYS A 217 15.29 -1.90 19.83
CA LYS A 217 15.79 -0.75 20.62
C LYS A 217 16.72 -1.15 21.76
N GLU A 218 16.79 -2.45 22.07
CA GLU A 218 17.56 -3.00 23.19
C GLU A 218 18.79 -3.77 22.68
N GLN A 219 19.69 -4.12 23.59
CA GLN A 219 20.78 -5.05 23.27
C GLN A 219 20.22 -6.47 23.29
N LEU A 220 20.14 -7.08 22.11
CA LEU A 220 19.48 -8.38 21.91
C LEU A 220 20.40 -9.56 22.21
N SER A 221 19.87 -10.57 22.89
CA SER A 221 20.48 -11.89 23.01
C SER A 221 20.36 -12.68 21.70
N GLU A 222 21.13 -13.77 21.58
CA GLU A 222 21.04 -14.67 20.42
C GLU A 222 19.63 -15.25 20.24
N SER A 223 18.94 -15.61 21.33
CA SER A 223 17.57 -16.12 21.27
C SER A 223 16.60 -15.05 20.75
N GLN A 224 16.75 -13.79 21.18
CA GLN A 224 15.89 -12.71 20.72
C GLN A 224 16.09 -12.39 19.24
N TRP A 225 17.30 -12.60 18.70
CA TRP A 225 17.53 -12.50 17.26
C TRP A 225 16.83 -13.60 16.46
N ILE A 226 16.77 -14.82 17.01
CA ILE A 226 16.02 -15.93 16.41
C ILE A 226 14.53 -15.61 16.44
N ASP A 227 14.00 -15.14 17.58
CA ASP A 227 12.59 -14.76 17.72
C ASP A 227 12.18 -13.69 16.69
N ILE A 228 13.04 -12.69 16.46
CA ILE A 228 12.82 -11.67 15.42
C ILE A 228 12.77 -12.28 14.02
N ALA A 229 13.70 -13.19 13.70
CA ALA A 229 13.74 -13.82 12.38
C ALA A 229 12.51 -14.71 12.13
N GLU A 230 12.04 -15.44 13.15
CA GLU A 230 10.81 -16.24 13.09
C GLU A 230 9.58 -15.36 12.93
N ALA A 231 9.45 -14.29 13.72
CA ALA A 231 8.35 -13.33 13.58
C ALA A 231 8.34 -12.67 12.20
N MET A 232 9.50 -12.42 11.57
CA MET A 232 9.58 -11.91 10.20
C MET A 232 9.06 -12.92 9.17
N ILE A 233 9.32 -14.21 9.33
CA ILE A 233 8.74 -15.26 8.47
C ILE A 233 7.22 -15.24 8.57
N LEU A 234 6.67 -15.14 9.78
CA LEU A 234 5.22 -15.04 9.98
C LEU A 234 4.60 -13.78 9.34
N VAL A 235 5.36 -12.68 9.28
CA VAL A 235 4.93 -11.46 8.56
C VAL A 235 4.93 -11.68 7.05
N GLU A 236 5.93 -12.39 6.51
CA GLU A 236 6.00 -12.75 5.10
C GLU A 236 4.79 -13.59 4.67
N ASP A 237 4.44 -14.58 5.49
CA ASP A 237 3.31 -15.47 5.24
C ASP A 237 1.95 -14.77 5.29
N ALA A 238 1.87 -13.60 5.95
CA ALA A 238 0.61 -12.86 6.12
C ALA A 238 -0.05 -12.43 4.80
N LEU A 239 0.74 -12.28 3.73
CA LEU A 239 0.22 -12.01 2.38
C LEU A 239 0.25 -13.23 1.46
N GLN A 240 0.74 -14.36 1.92
CA GLN A 240 0.64 -15.59 1.16
C GLN A 240 -0.77 -16.16 1.38
N TYR A 241 -1.52 -16.35 0.29
CA TYR A 241 -2.85 -16.98 0.25
C TYR A 241 -4.00 -16.29 1.02
N THR A 242 -4.70 -15.35 0.36
CA THR A 242 -5.92 -14.69 0.89
C THR A 242 -7.23 -15.05 0.20
N ASP A 243 -7.28 -16.14 -0.58
CA ASP A 243 -8.58 -16.65 -1.03
C ASP A 243 -9.33 -17.27 0.17
N GLY A 244 -10.05 -16.42 0.91
CA GLY A 244 -11.12 -16.83 1.83
C GLY A 244 -10.77 -17.03 3.31
N LEU A 245 -9.55 -16.75 3.77
CA LEU A 245 -9.23 -16.83 5.20
C LEU A 245 -9.74 -15.59 5.93
N SER A 246 -10.71 -15.80 6.83
CA SER A 246 -11.24 -14.76 7.71
C SER A 246 -10.14 -14.24 8.62
N GLN A 247 -9.90 -12.93 8.59
CA GLN A 247 -8.96 -12.26 9.48
C GLN A 247 -9.38 -12.51 10.94
N GLU A 248 -8.56 -13.27 11.68
CA GLU A 248 -8.78 -13.45 13.12
C GLU A 248 -8.60 -12.13 13.84
N ARG A 249 -9.52 -11.84 14.76
CA ARG A 249 -9.42 -10.64 15.60
C ARG A 249 -8.34 -10.87 16.65
N VAL A 250 -7.16 -10.31 16.39
CA VAL A 250 -6.01 -10.33 17.31
C VAL A 250 -5.90 -9.02 18.08
N GLU A 251 -5.59 -9.08 19.36
CA GLU A 251 -5.45 -7.89 20.23
C GLU A 251 -4.06 -7.74 20.85
N ASN A 252 -3.26 -8.82 20.91
CA ASN A 252 -1.90 -8.79 21.46
C ASN A 252 -0.89 -9.61 20.64
N TYR A 253 0.40 -9.50 21.02
CA TYR A 253 1.51 -10.14 20.32
C TYR A 253 1.41 -11.68 20.29
N GLN A 254 1.01 -12.32 21.39
CA GLN A 254 0.92 -13.77 21.45
C GLN A 254 -0.20 -14.29 20.54
N GLU A 255 -1.36 -13.64 20.56
CA GLU A 255 -2.46 -13.94 19.62
C GLU A 255 -2.05 -13.72 18.16
N ALA A 256 -1.22 -12.69 17.88
CA ALA A 256 -0.72 -12.45 16.53
C ALA A 256 0.22 -13.57 16.05
N ILE A 257 1.08 -14.10 16.93
CA ILE A 257 1.90 -15.28 16.64
C ILE A 257 1.00 -16.48 16.35
N ASP A 258 0.06 -16.78 17.25
CA ASP A 258 -0.77 -17.99 17.15
C ASP A 258 -1.63 -17.97 15.87
N ALA A 259 -2.21 -16.81 15.55
CA ALA A 259 -2.98 -16.60 14.32
C ALA A 259 -2.11 -16.80 13.07
N GLN A 260 -0.88 -16.28 13.06
CA GLN A 260 0.01 -16.44 11.90
C GLN A 260 0.57 -17.85 11.78
N ILE A 261 0.90 -18.54 12.87
CA ILE A 261 1.30 -19.95 12.82
C ILE A 261 0.18 -20.80 12.24
N HIS A 262 -1.07 -20.54 12.64
CA HIS A 262 -2.22 -21.23 12.08
C HIS A 262 -2.37 -20.94 10.57
N HIS A 263 -2.20 -19.68 10.17
CA HIS A 263 -2.20 -19.26 8.78
C HIS A 263 -1.09 -19.95 7.95
N SER A 264 0.16 -19.89 8.40
CA SER A 264 1.31 -20.56 7.75
C SER A 264 1.09 -22.07 7.59
N ARG A 265 0.54 -22.75 8.60
CA ARG A 265 0.20 -24.19 8.50
C ARG A 265 -0.89 -24.46 7.48
N ALA A 266 -1.90 -23.58 7.38
CA ALA A 266 -2.95 -23.73 6.38
C ALA A 266 -2.40 -23.64 4.95
N ILE A 267 -1.37 -22.80 4.74
CA ILE A 267 -0.63 -22.71 3.48
C ILE A 267 0.09 -24.03 3.17
N GLU A 268 0.86 -24.56 4.12
CA GLU A 268 1.65 -25.79 3.93
C GLU A 268 0.77 -26.99 3.52
N VAL A 269 -0.41 -27.14 4.14
CA VAL A 269 -1.32 -28.27 3.88
C VAL A 269 -1.93 -28.24 2.48
N GLN A 270 -2.08 -27.06 1.87
CA GLN A 270 -2.69 -26.91 0.54
C GLN A 270 -1.70 -27.09 -0.62
N ILE A 271 -0.40 -27.10 -0.33
CA ILE A 271 0.67 -27.33 -1.32
C ILE A 271 0.85 -28.85 -1.60
N TYR A 272 0.23 -29.73 -0.81
CA TYR A 272 0.23 -31.19 -0.97
C TYR A 272 -1.07 -31.74 -1.56
#